data_AF-A0A8H7C9E1-F1
#
_entry.id   AF-A0A8H7C9E1-F1
#
_cell.length_a   1.000
_cell.length_b   1.000
_cell.length_c   1.000
_cell.angle_alpha   90.00
_cell.angle_beta   90.00
_cell.angle_gamma   90.00
#
_symmetry.space_group_name_H-M   'P 1'
#
loop_
_entity.id
_entity.type
_entity.pdbx_description
1 polymer ?
#
loop_
_entity_poly.entity_id
_entity_poly.type
_entity_poly.pdbx_seq_one_letter_code
_entity_poly.pdbx_strand_id
1 'polypeptide(L)'
;MATANHPGQESDENRSADPSLNCRSLSEYREVCRPGLADNAAEIKAMGKKLDSLPVYTGLETCPEPSRLESRFKFLLRLLILALVAGAIGMVAFRGGVSYGRKDLSNAETLDGACIQEGVLLPQKHSQLWANLTAIYGSHDYQSKAVTWLSEAIQVHASRTITNDVMGPVGEDPRWEEFTRFHEYLEKAFPLVYSNLQVTKVNTYGIIYEWKGVSSGLKPILLAAHQDVVPVDESTIHQWHYPPFDGYFDGEKIWGRGASDDKSGLIGVLIALETLISQAYQPARGIVLASGFDEEVGGLRGAATLAPVLQELYGEDGFAFVIDEGTGFGTKFGTNFAMVGTAEKGATNVEVKVASAGGHSSLPPDHTSIGMLSAMLTHLESNPSELKFSRDHPFYGTLQCFATHAENMPADYRKLIIASATSDGAMRKLIESISQDHLLRNFIEQAAAIVNHRISVTSNLKETKGRYVWLLKDFASQFDLSFTAFGEVIAEGSKGSLTVGLPFHQGLEPAPITPSDKAPYRLLSGTIKATFNSHRGLVGANNIAVVPGTMPGNTDTRSYWKLASSIFRYNHQNFGDVLDSVPKGMHTVNEYTEADSFMEMIEFFTMLILNADESTHL
;
A
#
# COMPACT_ATOMS: atom_id res chain seq x y z
N MET A 1 78.14 14.83 -17.88
CA MET A 1 78.17 13.90 -19.03
C MET A 1 76.72 13.69 -19.47
N ALA A 2 76.22 14.00 -20.65
CA ALA A 2 76.64 14.80 -21.80
C ALA A 2 75.34 15.12 -22.60
N THR A 3 75.21 16.36 -23.10
CA THR A 3 74.59 16.83 -24.39
C THR A 3 73.15 16.40 -24.77
N ALA A 4 72.11 17.25 -24.96
CA ALA A 4 71.86 18.44 -25.79
C ALA A 4 71.67 18.21 -27.32
N ASN A 5 70.46 18.49 -27.88
CA ASN A 5 70.17 19.32 -29.11
C ASN A 5 68.86 18.98 -29.87
N HIS A 6 68.34 19.99 -30.61
CA HIS A 6 67.07 20.08 -31.39
C HIS A 6 67.35 20.89 -32.71
N PRO A 7 66.40 21.35 -33.58
CA PRO A 7 64.91 21.22 -33.62
C PRO A 7 64.26 21.01 -35.04
N GLY A 8 62.92 20.86 -35.08
CA GLY A 8 62.03 21.51 -36.09
C GLY A 8 61.47 20.68 -37.27
N GLN A 9 60.15 20.79 -37.54
CA GLN A 9 59.58 21.53 -38.69
C GLN A 9 58.06 21.32 -38.86
N GLU A 10 57.37 22.42 -39.22
CA GLU A 10 55.99 22.53 -39.69
C GLU A 10 55.75 21.84 -41.04
N SER A 11 54.52 21.38 -41.27
CA SER A 11 53.86 21.47 -42.60
C SER A 11 52.34 21.40 -42.45
N ASP A 12 51.67 22.51 -42.74
CA ASP A 12 50.25 22.59 -43.11
C ASP A 12 50.01 21.93 -44.48
N GLU A 13 48.92 21.15 -44.64
CA GLU A 13 48.05 21.16 -45.83
C GLU A 13 46.79 20.25 -45.68
N ASN A 14 45.65 20.89 -45.40
CA ASN A 14 44.34 20.83 -46.08
C ASN A 14 43.50 19.53 -46.32
N ARG A 15 42.21 19.64 -45.91
CA ARG A 15 40.93 19.01 -46.39
C ARG A 15 40.67 17.54 -45.99
N SER A 16 39.51 17.12 -45.47
CA SER A 16 38.13 17.61 -45.52
C SER A 16 37.32 17.17 -44.28
N ALA A 17 36.61 18.10 -43.61
CA ALA A 17 35.67 17.77 -42.53
C ALA A 17 34.23 17.66 -43.06
N ASP A 18 33.56 16.60 -42.63
CA ASP A 18 32.16 16.20 -42.90
C ASP A 18 31.14 17.19 -42.26
N PRO A 19 30.15 17.73 -42.99
CA PRO A 19 29.17 18.65 -42.44
C PRO A 19 27.86 17.92 -42.07
N SER A 20 27.73 17.49 -40.82
CA SER A 20 26.41 17.12 -40.25
C SER A 20 26.31 17.34 -38.73
N LEU A 21 26.58 18.56 -38.27
CA LEU A 21 26.19 19.02 -36.92
C LEU A 21 25.05 20.04 -37.04
N ASN A 22 23.85 19.60 -36.69
CA ASN A 22 22.65 20.42 -36.72
C ASN A 22 22.54 21.25 -35.42
N CYS A 23 22.45 22.57 -35.57
CA CYS A 23 22.33 23.56 -34.51
C CYS A 23 21.01 23.43 -33.74
N ARG A 24 21.05 23.46 -32.39
CA ARG A 24 19.92 23.87 -31.55
C ARG A 24 20.34 25.11 -30.74
N SER A 25 19.43 26.08 -30.62
CA SER A 25 19.70 27.46 -30.20
C SER A 25 19.86 27.62 -28.69
N LEU A 26 20.78 28.53 -28.30
CA LEU A 26 21.07 29.01 -26.94
C LEU A 26 19.90 29.76 -26.24
N SER A 27 18.68 29.67 -26.76
CA SER A 27 17.47 30.33 -26.21
C SER A 27 16.70 29.46 -25.21
N GLU A 28 16.89 28.15 -25.19
CA GLU A 28 16.16 27.23 -24.28
C GLU A 28 16.84 27.03 -22.92
N TYR A 29 18.06 27.54 -22.71
CA TYR A 29 18.81 27.36 -21.46
C TYR A 29 18.65 28.48 -20.42
N ARG A 30 17.76 29.46 -20.64
CA ARG A 30 17.59 30.62 -19.74
C ARG A 30 16.33 30.62 -18.86
N GLU A 31 15.46 29.62 -18.94
CA GLU A 31 14.23 29.59 -18.11
C GLU A 31 14.18 28.55 -16.98
N VAL A 32 15.21 27.74 -16.79
CA VAL A 32 15.23 26.72 -15.72
C VAL A 32 16.33 27.04 -14.69
N CYS A 33 16.14 28.11 -13.92
CA CYS A 33 16.79 28.36 -12.63
C CYS A 33 16.26 29.65 -11.98
N ARG A 34 15.07 29.60 -11.35
CA ARG A 34 14.72 30.48 -10.21
C ARG A 34 13.73 29.75 -9.29
N PRO A 35 14.13 29.51 -8.05
CA PRO A 35 13.27 29.90 -6.94
C PRO A 35 14.03 30.73 -5.89
N GLY A 36 13.35 31.72 -5.31
CA GLY A 36 13.67 32.27 -3.98
C GLY A 36 14.90 33.17 -3.86
N LEU A 37 14.81 34.42 -4.34
CA LEU A 37 15.67 35.52 -3.88
C LEU A 37 14.82 36.81 -3.86
N ALA A 38 13.87 36.84 -2.93
CA ALA A 38 13.22 38.06 -2.49
C ALA A 38 13.59 38.26 -1.02
N ASP A 39 14.82 38.72 -0.80
CA ASP A 39 15.23 39.57 0.32
C ASP A 39 16.69 40.02 0.05
N ASN A 40 16.98 41.28 0.34
CA ASN A 40 18.26 42.00 0.13
C ASN A 40 18.50 42.69 -1.23
N ALA A 41 17.65 43.69 -1.53
CA ALA A 41 17.89 44.68 -2.59
C ALA A 41 19.04 45.68 -2.30
N ALA A 42 19.78 45.54 -1.20
CA ALA A 42 20.84 46.48 -0.80
C ALA A 42 22.26 46.08 -1.22
N GLU A 43 22.57 44.79 -1.44
CA GLU A 43 23.93 44.35 -1.76
C GLU A 43 24.24 44.23 -3.26
N ILE A 44 23.24 44.15 -4.13
CA ILE A 44 23.43 44.05 -5.60
C ILE A 44 23.86 45.39 -6.23
N LYS A 45 23.74 46.50 -5.50
CA LYS A 45 24.12 47.84 -6.00
C LYS A 45 25.64 48.11 -5.92
N ALA A 46 26.42 47.25 -5.26
CA ALA A 46 27.86 47.46 -5.05
C ALA A 46 28.79 46.75 -6.06
N MET A 47 28.28 45.88 -6.94
CA MET A 47 29.12 45.11 -7.89
C MET A 47 29.03 45.55 -9.37
N GLY A 48 28.21 46.56 -9.69
CA GLY A 48 27.92 47.01 -11.06
C GLY A 48 28.98 47.88 -11.74
N LYS A 49 30.28 47.73 -11.46
CA LYS A 49 31.32 48.63 -12.04
C LYS A 49 32.56 47.97 -12.62
N LYS A 50 32.49 46.70 -13.03
CA LYS A 50 33.67 46.01 -13.60
C LYS A 50 33.37 44.95 -14.68
N LEU A 51 32.41 45.22 -15.57
CA LEU A 51 32.08 44.33 -16.70
C LEU A 51 31.97 45.04 -18.07
N ASP A 52 32.62 46.19 -18.23
CA ASP A 52 32.66 46.95 -19.51
C ASP A 52 33.98 46.77 -20.29
N SER A 53 34.73 45.69 -20.09
CA SER A 53 36.04 45.51 -20.75
C SER A 53 36.29 44.14 -21.38
N LEU A 54 35.35 43.63 -22.20
CA LEU A 54 35.64 42.50 -23.09
C LEU A 54 35.11 42.77 -24.51
N PRO A 55 35.90 42.49 -25.57
CA PRO A 55 35.57 42.85 -26.95
C PRO A 55 34.54 41.92 -27.58
N VAL A 56 33.61 42.51 -28.34
CA VAL A 56 32.58 41.83 -29.13
C VAL A 56 33.15 41.51 -30.51
N TYR A 57 33.18 40.23 -30.90
CA TYR A 57 33.42 39.81 -32.28
C TYR A 57 32.08 39.77 -33.04
N THR A 58 31.97 40.56 -34.11
CA THR A 58 30.85 40.62 -35.04
C THR A 58 31.09 39.71 -36.25
N GLY A 59 30.22 38.74 -36.48
CA GLY A 59 30.20 37.97 -37.73
C GLY A 59 29.19 36.81 -37.70
N LEU A 60 27.97 37.04 -38.19
CA LEU A 60 27.00 35.99 -38.50
C LEU A 60 26.34 36.33 -39.85
N GLU A 61 26.69 35.53 -40.86
CA GLU A 61 26.01 35.48 -42.16
C GLU A 61 24.65 34.77 -42.03
N THR A 62 23.70 35.20 -42.84
CA THR A 62 22.29 34.75 -42.87
C THR A 62 22.10 33.41 -43.59
N CYS A 63 21.31 32.48 -43.03
CA CYS A 63 20.88 31.24 -43.68
C CYS A 63 19.73 31.44 -44.70
N PRO A 64 19.63 30.66 -45.80
CA PRO A 64 18.56 30.78 -46.79
C PRO A 64 17.31 29.92 -46.46
N GLU A 65 16.13 30.39 -46.87
CA GLU A 65 14.83 29.70 -46.71
C GLU A 65 14.64 28.48 -47.65
N PRO A 66 13.91 27.43 -47.22
CA PRO A 66 13.62 26.25 -48.06
C PRO A 66 12.45 26.46 -49.05
N SER A 67 12.57 25.87 -50.23
CA SER A 67 11.66 26.07 -51.38
C SER A 67 10.29 25.35 -51.27
N ARG A 68 9.26 25.97 -51.88
CA ARG A 68 7.83 25.60 -51.85
C ARG A 68 7.44 24.21 -52.40
N LEU A 69 8.37 23.38 -52.88
CA LEU A 69 8.05 22.07 -53.48
C LEU A 69 7.94 20.90 -52.46
N GLU A 70 8.62 20.95 -51.31
CA GLU A 70 8.57 19.87 -50.31
C GLU A 70 7.25 19.81 -49.50
N SER A 71 6.48 20.89 -49.50
CA SER A 71 5.24 21.03 -48.71
C SER A 71 4.08 20.20 -49.27
N ARG A 72 3.98 20.02 -50.59
CA ARG A 72 2.83 19.36 -51.24
C ARG A 72 2.89 17.83 -51.16
N PHE A 73 4.09 17.24 -51.12
CA PHE A 73 4.28 15.78 -51.03
C PHE A 73 3.95 15.26 -49.62
N LYS A 74 4.32 16.00 -48.57
CA LYS A 74 4.01 15.68 -47.16
C LYS A 74 2.50 15.77 -46.86
N PHE A 75 1.74 16.58 -47.60
CA PHE A 75 0.29 16.71 -47.44
C PHE A 75 -0.48 15.52 -48.05
N LEU A 76 -0.10 15.07 -49.26
CA LEU A 76 -0.71 13.92 -49.93
C LEU A 76 -0.47 12.60 -49.18
N LEU A 77 0.71 12.42 -48.58
CA LEU A 77 1.03 11.23 -47.79
C LEU A 77 0.17 11.11 -46.51
N ARG A 78 -0.19 12.24 -45.88
CA ARG A 78 -1.05 12.26 -44.69
C ARG A 78 -2.51 11.87 -44.99
N LEU A 79 -3.03 12.23 -46.16
CA LEU A 79 -4.39 11.86 -46.58
C LEU A 79 -4.52 10.36 -46.89
N LEU A 80 -3.47 9.74 -47.43
CA LEU A 80 -3.46 8.33 -47.79
C LEU A 80 -3.41 7.40 -46.55
N ILE A 81 -2.71 7.84 -45.50
CA ILE A 81 -2.67 7.14 -44.20
C ILE A 81 -4.04 7.21 -43.49
N LEU A 82 -4.73 8.35 -43.55
CA LEU A 82 -6.07 8.51 -42.96
C LEU A 82 -7.13 7.61 -43.62
N ALA A 83 -7.04 7.39 -44.93
CA ALA A 83 -7.96 6.51 -45.65
C ALA A 83 -7.76 5.02 -45.31
N LEU A 84 -6.53 4.59 -45.05
CA LEU A 84 -6.21 3.20 -44.67
C LEU A 84 -6.67 2.88 -43.23
N VAL A 85 -6.57 3.84 -42.31
CA VAL A 85 -7.05 3.68 -40.92
C VAL A 85 -8.57 3.61 -40.87
N ALA A 86 -9.29 4.39 -41.68
CA ALA A 86 -10.76 4.32 -41.77
C ALA A 86 -11.26 2.97 -42.32
N GLY A 87 -10.51 2.35 -43.25
CA GLY A 87 -10.84 1.02 -43.80
C GLY A 87 -10.65 -0.13 -42.79
N ALA A 88 -9.67 -0.03 -41.90
CA ALA A 88 -9.39 -1.05 -40.88
C ALA A 88 -10.44 -1.05 -39.74
N ILE A 89 -10.99 0.11 -39.40
CA ILE A 89 -12.03 0.24 -38.36
C ILE A 89 -13.37 -0.38 -38.82
N GLY A 90 -13.63 -0.41 -40.14
CA GLY A 90 -14.84 -1.02 -40.70
C GLY A 90 -14.89 -2.56 -40.65
N MET A 91 -13.75 -3.26 -40.59
CA MET A 91 -13.71 -4.73 -40.64
C MET A 91 -13.74 -5.42 -39.26
N VAL A 92 -13.52 -4.69 -38.16
CA VAL A 92 -13.54 -5.27 -36.80
C VAL A 92 -14.96 -5.33 -36.21
N ALA A 93 -15.95 -4.67 -36.84
CA ALA A 93 -17.34 -4.63 -36.36
C ALA A 93 -18.19 -5.89 -36.67
N PHE A 94 -17.65 -6.91 -37.35
CA PHE A 94 -18.40 -8.13 -37.70
C PHE A 94 -17.58 -9.39 -37.49
N ARG A 95 -17.45 -9.86 -36.24
CA ARG A 95 -17.41 -11.30 -35.88
C ARG A 95 -17.28 -11.50 -34.36
N GLY A 96 -18.25 -12.24 -33.80
CA GLY A 96 -18.09 -12.99 -32.55
C GLY A 96 -18.59 -12.32 -31.28
N GLY A 97 -19.91 -12.29 -31.08
CA GLY A 97 -20.50 -11.99 -29.77
C GLY A 97 -20.26 -13.15 -28.80
N VAL A 98 -19.46 -12.90 -27.76
CA VAL A 98 -19.48 -13.67 -26.51
C VAL A 98 -20.24 -12.80 -25.49
N SER A 99 -21.43 -13.26 -25.11
CA SER A 99 -22.30 -12.59 -24.14
C SER A 99 -21.75 -12.78 -22.73
N TYR A 100 -20.90 -11.86 -22.27
CA TYR A 100 -20.79 -11.57 -20.84
C TYR A 100 -21.92 -10.62 -20.47
N GLY A 101 -22.69 -10.95 -19.43
CA GLY A 101 -23.81 -10.16 -18.95
C GLY A 101 -23.37 -8.75 -18.52
N ARG A 102 -23.36 -7.81 -19.47
CA ARG A 102 -23.41 -6.37 -19.19
C ARG A 102 -24.77 -6.10 -18.56
N LYS A 103 -24.79 -5.64 -17.30
CA LYS A 103 -25.94 -4.84 -16.84
C LYS A 103 -26.02 -3.62 -17.76
N ASP A 104 -27.16 -3.47 -18.42
CA ASP A 104 -27.44 -2.38 -19.34
C ASP A 104 -27.58 -1.07 -18.54
N LEU A 105 -26.47 -0.34 -18.39
CA LEU A 105 -26.39 0.93 -17.64
C LEU A 105 -26.39 2.13 -18.59
N SER A 106 -26.99 2.03 -19.76
CA SER A 106 -26.86 3.02 -20.84
C SER A 106 -27.53 4.39 -20.56
N ASN A 107 -28.21 4.57 -19.42
CA ASN A 107 -28.84 5.84 -18.99
C ASN A 107 -28.75 6.08 -17.46
N ALA A 108 -27.58 5.91 -16.83
CA ALA A 108 -27.47 6.05 -15.38
C ALA A 108 -27.52 7.52 -14.91
N GLU A 109 -28.72 8.05 -14.61
CA GLU A 109 -28.91 9.24 -13.76
C GLU A 109 -28.62 8.94 -12.27
N THR A 110 -28.59 7.65 -11.90
CA THR A 110 -28.39 7.12 -10.55
C THR A 110 -27.38 5.96 -10.55
N LEU A 111 -26.72 5.69 -9.41
CA LEU A 111 -25.82 4.55 -9.20
C LEU A 111 -26.56 3.32 -8.66
N ASP A 112 -27.75 3.03 -9.19
CA ASP A 112 -28.62 1.99 -8.65
C ASP A 112 -27.93 0.62 -8.68
N GLY A 113 -27.75 0.04 -7.49
CA GLY A 113 -27.07 -1.24 -7.30
C GLY A 113 -25.53 -1.20 -7.39
N ALA A 114 -24.90 -0.02 -7.44
CA ALA A 114 -23.44 0.10 -7.42
C ALA A 114 -22.82 -0.20 -6.05
N CYS A 115 -23.57 0.03 -4.97
CA CYS A 115 -23.14 -0.24 -3.59
C CYS A 115 -24.28 -0.86 -2.78
N ILE A 116 -24.52 -2.16 -2.99
CA ILE A 116 -25.55 -2.90 -2.27
C ILE A 116 -25.15 -2.98 -0.80
N GLN A 117 -26.09 -2.58 0.07
CA GLN A 117 -25.92 -2.61 1.51
C GLN A 117 -26.71 -3.79 2.08
N GLU A 118 -26.06 -4.60 2.91
CA GLU A 118 -26.75 -5.66 3.63
C GLU A 118 -27.57 -5.09 4.80
N GLY A 119 -28.56 -5.87 5.24
CA GLY A 119 -29.28 -5.61 6.48
C GLY A 119 -28.38 -5.85 7.70
N VAL A 120 -28.89 -5.43 8.87
CA VAL A 120 -28.27 -5.77 10.16
C VAL A 120 -28.34 -7.29 10.36
N LEU A 121 -27.21 -7.94 10.62
CA LEU A 121 -27.13 -9.39 10.86
C LEU A 121 -26.79 -9.67 12.34
N LEU A 122 -27.83 -9.87 13.14
CA LEU A 122 -27.68 -10.34 14.53
C LEU A 122 -27.73 -11.87 14.58
N PRO A 123 -26.98 -12.51 15.50
CA PRO A 123 -27.05 -13.96 15.70
C PRO A 123 -28.48 -14.40 16.03
N GLN A 124 -29.05 -15.30 15.23
CA GLN A 124 -30.42 -15.80 15.39
C GLN A 124 -30.46 -17.04 16.28
N LYS A 125 -29.65 -18.06 15.95
CA LYS A 125 -29.55 -19.31 16.70
C LYS A 125 -28.96 -19.06 18.09
N HIS A 126 -28.01 -18.13 18.17
CA HIS A 126 -27.29 -17.79 19.39
C HIS A 126 -27.78 -16.49 20.04
N SER A 127 -29.01 -16.04 19.74
CA SER A 127 -29.56 -14.76 20.22
C SER A 127 -29.55 -14.60 21.74
N GLN A 128 -29.90 -15.64 22.50
CA GLN A 128 -29.85 -15.60 23.97
C GLN A 128 -28.41 -15.51 24.50
N LEU A 129 -27.48 -16.25 23.89
CA LEU A 129 -26.06 -16.20 24.24
C LEU A 129 -25.51 -14.80 23.94
N TRP A 130 -25.85 -14.23 22.78
CA TRP A 130 -25.49 -12.86 22.41
C TRP A 130 -25.99 -11.82 23.41
N ALA A 131 -27.24 -11.93 23.86
CA ALA A 131 -27.80 -11.04 24.89
C ALA A 131 -27.03 -11.14 26.22
N ASN A 132 -26.65 -12.36 26.63
CA ASN A 132 -25.85 -12.57 27.84
C ASN A 132 -24.43 -11.98 27.69
N LEU A 133 -23.78 -12.21 26.54
CA LEU A 133 -22.44 -11.67 26.25
C LEU A 133 -22.44 -10.15 26.22
N THR A 134 -23.46 -9.53 25.63
CA THR A 134 -23.62 -8.06 25.61
C THR A 134 -23.73 -7.52 27.05
N ALA A 135 -24.45 -8.20 27.93
CA ALA A 135 -24.53 -7.81 29.34
C ALA A 135 -23.19 -7.96 30.08
N ILE A 136 -22.39 -8.98 29.74
CA ILE A 136 -21.04 -9.17 30.28
C ILE A 136 -20.13 -8.02 29.81
N TYR A 137 -20.08 -7.75 28.51
CA TYR A 137 -19.25 -6.69 27.91
C TYR A 137 -19.64 -5.29 28.38
N GLY A 138 -20.92 -5.05 28.66
CA GLY A 138 -21.41 -3.79 29.22
C GLY A 138 -21.11 -3.59 30.71
N SER A 139 -20.56 -4.58 31.41
CA SER A 139 -20.24 -4.44 32.84
C SER A 139 -18.90 -3.74 33.07
N HIS A 140 -18.87 -2.79 34.01
CA HIS A 140 -17.66 -2.02 34.33
C HIS A 140 -16.47 -2.91 34.72
N ASP A 141 -16.72 -3.98 35.47
CA ASP A 141 -15.67 -4.93 35.89
C ASP A 141 -15.06 -5.64 34.68
N TYR A 142 -15.89 -6.02 33.69
CA TYR A 142 -15.39 -6.67 32.49
C TYR A 142 -14.64 -5.71 31.57
N GLN A 143 -15.13 -4.48 31.42
CA GLN A 143 -14.44 -3.43 30.66
C GLN A 143 -13.08 -3.12 31.28
N SER A 144 -13.02 -2.97 32.61
CA SER A 144 -11.76 -2.76 33.33
C SER A 144 -10.78 -3.92 33.14
N LYS A 145 -11.29 -5.16 33.12
CA LYS A 145 -10.49 -6.36 32.85
C LYS A 145 -9.97 -6.40 31.42
N ALA A 146 -10.79 -6.04 30.43
CA ALA A 146 -10.40 -5.94 29.02
C ALA A 146 -9.29 -4.91 28.81
N VAL A 147 -9.45 -3.72 29.38
CA VAL A 147 -8.43 -2.67 29.40
C VAL A 147 -7.14 -3.18 30.03
N THR A 148 -7.23 -3.89 31.17
CA THR A 148 -6.06 -4.47 31.84
C THR A 148 -5.36 -5.49 30.96
N TRP A 149 -6.09 -6.39 30.29
CA TRP A 149 -5.50 -7.37 29.38
C TRP A 149 -4.74 -6.71 28.21
N LEU A 150 -5.25 -5.65 27.61
CA LEU A 150 -4.51 -4.95 26.56
C LEU A 150 -3.33 -4.16 27.13
N SER A 151 -3.53 -3.46 28.25
CA SER A 151 -2.49 -2.72 28.95
C SER A 151 -1.32 -3.62 29.35
N GLU A 152 -1.58 -4.79 29.94
CA GLU A 152 -0.56 -5.76 30.34
C GLU A 152 0.18 -6.36 29.12
N ALA A 153 -0.54 -6.57 28.01
CA ALA A 153 0.07 -7.01 26.74
C ALA A 153 1.07 -5.99 26.18
N ILE A 154 0.85 -4.70 26.43
CA ILE A 154 1.77 -3.60 26.08
C ILE A 154 2.90 -3.49 27.13
N GLN A 155 2.58 -3.64 28.42
CA GLN A 155 3.45 -3.49 29.61
C GLN A 155 4.54 -4.55 29.82
N VAL A 156 4.81 -5.44 28.86
CA VAL A 156 5.95 -6.37 28.93
C VAL A 156 7.26 -5.57 28.68
N HIS A 157 7.63 -4.76 29.68
CA HIS A 157 8.40 -3.52 29.50
C HIS A 157 9.88 -3.74 29.16
N ALA A 158 10.43 -4.86 29.65
CA ALA A 158 11.76 -5.35 29.28
C ALA A 158 11.72 -6.40 28.16
N SER A 159 10.57 -6.53 27.49
CA SER A 159 10.14 -7.70 26.72
C SER A 159 9.32 -7.31 25.50
N ARG A 160 9.75 -6.22 24.88
CA ARG A 160 9.07 -5.56 23.79
C ARG A 160 9.27 -6.46 22.56
N THR A 161 8.18 -6.99 22.02
CA THR A 161 8.12 -7.83 20.81
C THR A 161 8.43 -7.00 19.55
N ILE A 162 9.52 -6.24 19.58
CA ILE A 162 9.92 -5.34 18.50
C ILE A 162 10.61 -6.15 17.42
N THR A 163 10.15 -5.99 16.19
CA THR A 163 10.83 -6.51 15.01
C THR A 163 11.44 -5.39 14.19
N ASN A 164 12.59 -5.65 13.57
CA ASN A 164 13.21 -4.73 12.62
C ASN A 164 14.03 -5.48 11.57
N ASP A 165 14.36 -4.79 10.49
CA ASP A 165 15.04 -5.36 9.32
C ASP A 165 16.43 -5.93 9.61
N VAL A 166 17.02 -5.61 10.76
CA VAL A 166 18.37 -6.05 11.15
C VAL A 166 18.36 -7.22 12.14
N MET A 167 17.20 -7.83 12.39
CA MET A 167 17.12 -9.05 13.20
C MET A 167 17.70 -10.26 12.48
N GLY A 168 18.56 -11.00 13.18
CA GLY A 168 19.12 -12.26 12.71
C GLY A 168 18.08 -13.39 12.66
N PRO A 169 18.49 -14.60 12.24
CA PRO A 169 17.61 -15.76 12.16
C PRO A 169 16.94 -16.10 13.49
N VAL A 170 15.73 -16.68 13.40
CA VAL A 170 14.98 -17.19 14.55
C VAL A 170 15.78 -18.31 15.22
N GLY A 171 15.94 -18.23 16.54
CA GLY A 171 16.73 -19.18 17.33
C GLY A 171 18.22 -18.85 17.43
N GLU A 172 18.71 -17.85 16.69
CA GLU A 172 20.10 -17.35 16.78
C GLU A 172 20.16 -15.95 17.40
N ASP A 173 19.23 -15.07 17.05
CA ASP A 173 19.17 -13.72 17.60
C ASP A 173 18.42 -13.71 18.94
N PRO A 174 19.04 -13.31 20.07
CA PRO A 174 18.40 -13.33 21.38
C PRO A 174 17.22 -12.38 21.49
N ARG A 175 17.09 -11.39 20.59
CA ARG A 175 15.93 -10.48 20.58
C ARG A 175 14.61 -11.22 20.34
N TRP A 176 14.63 -12.40 19.71
CA TRP A 176 13.44 -13.23 19.56
C TRP A 176 12.94 -13.84 20.88
N GLU A 177 13.80 -13.98 21.89
CA GLU A 177 13.45 -14.67 23.13
C GLU A 177 12.36 -13.95 23.93
N GLU A 178 12.22 -12.64 23.77
CA GLU A 178 11.23 -11.86 24.50
C GLU A 178 9.78 -12.17 24.05
N PHE A 179 9.57 -12.78 22.87
CA PHE A 179 8.27 -13.38 22.49
C PHE A 179 7.87 -14.53 23.44
N THR A 180 8.83 -15.22 24.06
CA THR A 180 8.55 -16.25 25.08
C THR A 180 7.79 -15.67 26.25
N ARG A 181 8.19 -14.49 26.74
CA ARG A 181 7.50 -13.82 27.86
C ARG A 181 6.14 -13.30 27.45
N PHE A 182 5.98 -12.86 26.20
CA PHE A 182 4.67 -12.53 25.67
C PHE A 182 3.76 -13.76 25.65
N HIS A 183 4.26 -14.93 25.25
CA HIS A 183 3.50 -16.18 25.29
C HIS A 183 3.11 -16.59 26.71
N GLU A 184 4.02 -16.47 27.68
CA GLU A 184 3.72 -16.69 29.11
C GLU A 184 2.60 -15.78 29.60
N TYR A 185 2.60 -14.52 29.16
CA TYR A 185 1.52 -13.58 29.44
C TYR A 185 0.20 -14.05 28.81
N LEU A 186 0.18 -14.41 27.52
CA LEU A 186 -1.02 -14.90 26.85
C LEU A 186 -1.60 -16.16 27.53
N GLU A 187 -0.74 -17.12 27.89
CA GLU A 187 -1.12 -18.35 28.59
C GLU A 187 -1.77 -18.06 29.96
N LYS A 188 -1.24 -17.07 30.68
CA LYS A 188 -1.78 -16.63 31.97
C LYS A 188 -3.08 -15.84 31.83
N ALA A 189 -3.17 -14.98 30.80
CA ALA A 189 -4.30 -14.09 30.58
C ALA A 189 -5.54 -14.83 30.06
N PHE A 190 -5.34 -15.86 29.23
CA PHE A 190 -6.40 -16.61 28.53
C PHE A 190 -6.37 -18.12 28.84
N PRO A 191 -6.48 -18.52 30.12
CA PRO A 191 -6.30 -19.91 30.51
C PRO A 191 -7.35 -20.84 29.88
N LEU A 192 -8.59 -20.37 29.63
CA LEU A 192 -9.61 -21.22 29.00
C LEU A 192 -9.31 -21.46 27.53
N VAL A 193 -8.79 -20.46 26.81
CA VAL A 193 -8.29 -20.65 25.44
C VAL A 193 -7.23 -21.74 25.42
N TYR A 194 -6.18 -21.65 26.24
CA TYR A 194 -5.07 -22.61 26.24
C TYR A 194 -5.46 -24.00 26.76
N SER A 195 -6.51 -24.12 27.59
CA SER A 195 -6.99 -25.42 28.06
C SER A 195 -8.01 -26.09 27.14
N ASN A 196 -8.68 -25.36 26.24
CA ASN A 196 -9.76 -25.88 25.40
C ASN A 196 -9.44 -25.90 23.89
N LEU A 197 -8.50 -25.08 23.43
CA LEU A 197 -8.09 -25.05 22.02
C LEU A 197 -6.80 -25.84 21.83
N GLN A 198 -6.60 -26.33 20.59
CA GLN A 198 -5.31 -26.87 20.20
C GLN A 198 -4.38 -25.71 19.82
N VAL A 199 -3.34 -25.47 20.63
CA VAL A 199 -2.36 -24.40 20.41
C VAL A 199 -1.07 -25.00 19.84
N THR A 200 -0.71 -24.60 18.61
CA THR A 200 0.48 -25.09 17.90
C THR A 200 1.45 -23.95 17.66
N LYS A 201 2.68 -24.09 18.15
CA LYS A 201 3.77 -23.15 17.84
C LYS A 201 4.47 -23.56 16.54
N VAL A 202 4.66 -22.62 15.63
CA VAL A 202 5.31 -22.79 14.32
C VAL A 202 6.49 -21.83 14.23
N ASN A 203 7.63 -22.33 13.75
CA ASN A 203 8.87 -21.57 13.70
C ASN A 203 9.20 -20.86 15.04
N THR A 204 9.00 -21.61 16.15
CA THR A 204 9.17 -21.19 17.54
C THR A 204 8.13 -20.18 18.07
N TYR A 205 7.86 -19.09 17.35
CA TYR A 205 7.08 -17.96 17.87
C TYR A 205 5.75 -17.69 17.18
N GLY A 206 5.50 -18.24 15.98
CA GLY A 206 4.19 -18.17 15.35
C GLY A 206 3.21 -19.09 16.07
N ILE A 207 1.95 -18.68 16.23
CA ILE A 207 0.96 -19.47 16.98
C ILE A 207 -0.28 -19.73 16.11
N ILE A 208 -0.75 -20.97 16.10
CA ILE A 208 -2.07 -21.36 15.58
C ILE A 208 -2.90 -21.81 16.77
N TYR A 209 -4.04 -21.15 17.01
CA TYR A 209 -5.07 -21.59 17.94
C TYR A 209 -6.21 -22.21 17.13
N GLU A 210 -6.48 -23.50 17.33
CA GLU A 210 -7.55 -24.20 16.64
C GLU A 210 -8.68 -24.56 17.62
N TRP A 211 -9.86 -23.95 17.41
CA TRP A 211 -11.11 -24.38 18.01
C TRP A 211 -11.89 -25.26 17.04
N LYS A 212 -11.83 -26.57 17.29
CA LYS A 212 -12.50 -27.55 16.43
C LYS A 212 -14.01 -27.39 16.50
N GLY A 213 -14.62 -27.24 15.33
CA GLY A 213 -16.06 -27.28 15.17
C GLY A 213 -16.59 -28.71 15.28
N VAL A 214 -17.81 -28.87 15.78
CA VAL A 214 -18.43 -30.22 15.88
C VAL A 214 -18.94 -30.77 14.54
N SER A 215 -19.03 -29.94 13.50
CA SER A 215 -19.52 -30.33 12.17
C SER A 215 -18.35 -30.51 11.19
N SER A 216 -18.14 -31.73 10.72
CA SER A 216 -17.02 -32.09 9.83
C SER A 216 -17.13 -31.58 8.38
N GLY A 217 -18.23 -30.91 8.01
CA GLY A 217 -18.49 -30.43 6.64
C GLY A 217 -18.47 -28.91 6.45
N LEU A 218 -18.25 -28.13 7.51
CA LEU A 218 -18.22 -26.66 7.44
C LEU A 218 -16.78 -26.17 7.39
N LYS A 219 -16.41 -25.41 6.35
CA LYS A 219 -15.08 -24.78 6.26
C LYS A 219 -14.88 -23.85 7.46
N PRO A 220 -13.75 -23.92 8.19
CA PRO A 220 -13.47 -23.00 9.28
C PRO A 220 -13.34 -21.55 8.81
N ILE A 221 -13.39 -20.61 9.74
CA ILE A 221 -12.95 -19.23 9.51
C ILE A 221 -11.51 -19.06 10.04
N LEU A 222 -10.72 -18.22 9.36
CA LEU A 222 -9.39 -17.83 9.83
C LEU A 222 -9.42 -16.37 10.28
N LEU A 223 -9.13 -16.15 11.55
CA LEU A 223 -8.81 -14.85 12.13
C LEU A 223 -7.28 -14.73 12.14
N ALA A 224 -6.73 -13.67 11.56
CA ALA A 224 -5.31 -13.37 11.57
C ALA A 224 -5.05 -12.12 12.42
N ALA A 225 -3.88 -12.07 13.03
CA ALA A 225 -3.33 -10.97 13.80
C ALA A 225 -1.81 -11.17 13.93
N HIS A 226 -1.08 -10.18 14.41
CA HIS A 226 0.35 -10.33 14.70
C HIS A 226 0.72 -9.95 16.14
N GLN A 227 1.88 -10.39 16.59
CA GLN A 227 2.37 -10.22 17.96
C GLN A 227 3.40 -9.10 18.09
N ASP A 228 4.07 -8.81 16.98
CA ASP A 228 5.16 -7.85 16.95
C ASP A 228 4.67 -6.41 16.87
N VAL A 229 5.60 -5.48 17.03
CA VAL A 229 5.35 -4.06 16.92
C VAL A 229 6.55 -3.38 16.28
N VAL A 230 6.34 -2.27 15.58
CA VAL A 230 7.46 -1.46 15.09
C VAL A 230 8.35 -0.93 16.24
N PRO A 231 9.64 -0.66 15.96
CA PRO A 231 10.52 0.00 16.91
C PRO A 231 10.00 1.38 17.35
N VAL A 232 10.47 1.83 18.51
CA VAL A 232 10.33 3.24 18.92
C VAL A 232 11.69 3.90 18.84
N ASP A 233 11.79 4.98 18.07
CA ASP A 233 13.01 5.78 17.98
C ASP A 233 13.29 6.43 19.35
N GLU A 234 14.46 6.13 19.93
CA GLU A 234 14.89 6.65 21.22
C GLU A 234 14.86 8.18 21.27
N SER A 235 15.17 8.84 20.15
CA SER A 235 15.14 10.30 20.04
C SER A 235 13.73 10.87 20.18
N THR A 236 12.69 10.07 19.93
CA THR A 236 11.29 10.51 20.00
C THR A 236 10.63 10.22 21.33
N ILE A 237 11.27 9.49 22.26
CA ILE A 237 10.67 9.10 23.56
C ILE A 237 10.10 10.30 24.32
N HIS A 238 10.78 11.44 24.29
CA HIS A 238 10.34 12.67 24.97
C HIS A 238 9.09 13.33 24.35
N GLN A 239 8.68 12.90 23.15
CA GLN A 239 7.48 13.37 22.45
C GLN A 239 6.25 12.51 22.76
N TRP A 240 6.44 11.39 23.46
CA TRP A 240 5.35 10.57 23.95
C TRP A 240 4.72 11.20 25.20
N HIS A 241 3.39 11.31 25.23
CA HIS A 241 2.62 11.77 26.39
C HIS A 241 2.76 10.80 27.57
N TYR A 242 2.78 9.50 27.25
CA TYR A 242 3.03 8.40 28.17
C TYR A 242 4.09 7.49 27.57
N PRO A 243 5.00 6.90 28.38
CA PRO A 243 6.04 6.05 27.82
C PRO A 243 5.48 4.92 26.94
N PRO A 244 6.12 4.63 25.80
CA PRO A 244 5.54 3.81 24.73
C PRO A 244 5.19 2.37 25.14
N PHE A 245 5.77 1.85 26.23
CA PHE A 245 5.54 0.48 26.70
C PHE A 245 4.95 0.43 28.11
N ASP A 246 4.30 1.52 28.55
CA ASP A 246 3.58 1.55 29.83
C ASP A 246 2.14 1.03 29.73
N GLY A 247 1.60 0.87 28.51
CA GLY A 247 0.20 0.46 28.33
C GLY A 247 -0.78 1.36 29.10
N TYR A 248 -0.44 2.65 29.29
CA TYR A 248 -1.09 3.50 30.27
C TYR A 248 -2.55 3.75 29.90
N PHE A 249 -3.46 3.50 30.85
CA PHE A 249 -4.88 3.84 30.69
C PHE A 249 -5.19 5.14 31.41
N ASP A 250 -5.63 6.16 30.67
CA ASP A 250 -5.94 7.50 31.21
C ASP A 250 -7.41 7.67 31.63
N GLY A 251 -8.23 6.63 31.50
CA GLY A 251 -9.68 6.65 31.74
C GLY A 251 -10.52 6.65 30.45
N GLU A 252 -9.93 6.97 29.30
CA GLU A 252 -10.59 6.98 27.99
C GLU A 252 -9.81 6.17 26.96
N LYS A 253 -8.48 6.26 26.99
CA LYS A 253 -7.55 5.72 26.00
C LYS A 253 -6.49 4.85 26.67
N ILE A 254 -6.13 3.78 25.98
CA ILE A 254 -5.01 2.91 26.31
C ILE A 254 -3.85 3.32 25.41
N TRP A 255 -2.82 3.89 26.01
CA TRP A 255 -1.66 4.44 25.31
C TRP A 255 -0.50 3.45 25.28
N GLY A 256 0.14 3.33 24.12
CA GLY A 256 1.36 2.57 23.96
C GLY A 256 1.51 1.95 22.58
N ARG A 257 2.74 1.57 22.25
CA ARG A 257 3.08 0.85 21.01
C ARG A 257 2.41 -0.52 21.02
N GLY A 258 1.60 -0.80 20.00
CA GLY A 258 0.77 -1.99 19.92
C GLY A 258 -0.68 -1.77 20.37
N ALA A 259 -1.01 -0.63 20.97
CA ALA A 259 -2.37 -0.32 21.38
C ALA A 259 -3.33 -0.26 20.18
N SER A 260 -2.85 0.14 19.01
CA SER A 260 -3.59 0.12 17.75
C SER A 260 -3.09 -0.94 16.78
N ASP A 261 -1.80 -1.29 16.78
CA ASP A 261 -1.22 -2.17 15.74
C ASP A 261 -0.22 -3.22 16.30
N ASP A 262 -0.59 -4.50 16.39
CA ASP A 262 -1.96 -5.05 16.34
C ASP A 262 -2.26 -5.87 17.60
N LYS A 263 -1.64 -5.51 18.73
CA LYS A 263 -1.96 -6.19 20.00
C LYS A 263 -3.44 -6.02 20.36
N SER A 264 -4.08 -4.92 20.01
CA SER A 264 -5.52 -4.78 20.18
C SER A 264 -6.33 -5.81 19.39
N GLY A 265 -5.99 -6.07 18.12
CA GLY A 265 -6.61 -7.12 17.32
C GLY A 265 -6.43 -8.51 17.95
N LEU A 266 -5.18 -8.88 18.24
CA LEU A 266 -4.85 -10.18 18.86
C LEU A 266 -5.56 -10.38 20.21
N ILE A 267 -5.43 -9.42 21.13
CA ILE A 267 -6.03 -9.49 22.46
C ILE A 267 -7.56 -9.45 22.35
N GLY A 268 -8.12 -8.66 21.44
CA GLY A 268 -9.57 -8.59 21.20
C GLY A 268 -10.17 -9.93 20.77
N VAL A 269 -9.52 -10.63 19.83
CA VAL A 269 -9.92 -11.99 19.42
C VAL A 269 -9.79 -12.98 20.58
N LEU A 270 -8.68 -12.96 21.32
CA LEU A 270 -8.47 -13.87 22.45
C LEU A 270 -9.50 -13.63 23.57
N ILE A 271 -9.88 -12.38 23.85
CA ILE A 271 -10.98 -12.07 24.77
C ILE A 271 -12.29 -12.66 24.25
N ALA A 272 -12.62 -12.48 22.97
CA ALA A 272 -13.85 -13.05 22.41
C ALA A 272 -13.91 -14.58 22.57
N LEU A 273 -12.80 -15.28 22.26
CA LEU A 273 -12.68 -16.73 22.44
C LEU A 273 -12.80 -17.15 23.91
N GLU A 274 -12.02 -16.53 24.81
CA GLU A 274 -12.05 -16.79 26.26
C GLU A 274 -13.47 -16.59 26.82
N THR A 275 -14.14 -15.52 26.40
CA THR A 275 -15.51 -15.22 26.85
C THR A 275 -16.49 -16.27 26.36
N LEU A 276 -16.44 -16.64 25.08
CA LEU A 276 -17.32 -17.66 24.51
C LEU A 276 -17.14 -19.02 25.21
N ILE A 277 -15.88 -19.44 25.45
CA ILE A 277 -15.57 -20.68 26.16
C ILE A 277 -16.12 -20.62 27.60
N SER A 278 -15.99 -19.47 28.29
CA SER A 278 -16.53 -19.30 29.64
C SER A 278 -18.05 -19.45 29.71
N GLN A 279 -18.76 -19.19 28.60
CA GLN A 279 -20.20 -19.36 28.46
C GLN A 279 -20.60 -20.77 27.98
N ALA A 280 -19.66 -21.73 28.00
CA ALA A 280 -19.85 -23.10 27.52
C ALA A 280 -20.33 -23.16 26.05
N TYR A 281 -19.97 -22.17 25.24
CA TYR A 281 -20.22 -22.20 23.81
C TYR A 281 -19.36 -23.28 23.14
N GLN A 282 -19.91 -23.98 22.15
CA GLN A 282 -19.19 -24.92 21.31
C GLN A 282 -19.58 -24.67 19.86
N PRO A 283 -18.65 -24.25 18.99
CA PRO A 283 -18.98 -23.94 17.61
C PRO A 283 -19.27 -25.21 16.79
N ALA A 284 -20.18 -25.10 15.84
CA ALA A 284 -20.42 -26.07 14.79
C ALA A 284 -19.35 -25.98 13.68
N ARG A 285 -18.95 -24.77 13.29
CA ARG A 285 -17.88 -24.48 12.33
C ARG A 285 -16.54 -24.30 13.06
N GLY A 286 -15.43 -24.75 12.49
CA GLY A 286 -14.12 -24.50 13.10
C GLY A 286 -13.76 -23.02 13.14
N ILE A 287 -13.04 -22.59 14.18
CA ILE A 287 -12.48 -21.24 14.30
C ILE A 287 -10.98 -21.39 14.48
N VAL A 288 -10.21 -20.73 13.62
CA VAL A 288 -8.75 -20.74 13.69
C VAL A 288 -8.26 -19.32 13.86
N LEU A 289 -7.36 -19.10 14.82
CA LEU A 289 -6.59 -17.87 14.94
C LEU A 289 -5.14 -18.19 14.56
N ALA A 290 -4.61 -17.50 13.55
CA ALA A 290 -3.18 -17.54 13.20
C ALA A 290 -2.52 -16.22 13.60
N SER A 291 -1.46 -16.32 14.42
CA SER A 291 -0.76 -15.17 14.95
C SER A 291 0.70 -15.16 14.52
N GLY A 292 1.03 -14.26 13.59
CA GLY A 292 2.40 -13.99 13.15
C GLY A 292 3.23 -13.29 14.22
N PHE A 293 4.53 -13.10 13.95
CA PHE A 293 5.47 -12.49 14.91
C PHE A 293 6.55 -11.63 14.24
N ASP A 294 6.41 -11.36 12.94
CA ASP A 294 7.31 -10.48 12.19
C ASP A 294 6.60 -9.73 11.05
N GLU A 295 5.31 -9.42 11.23
CA GLU A 295 4.46 -8.74 10.24
C GLU A 295 5.10 -7.42 9.80
N GLU A 296 5.58 -6.65 10.78
CA GLU A 296 6.09 -5.27 10.64
C GLU A 296 7.35 -5.18 9.77
N VAL A 297 7.96 -6.33 9.49
CA VAL A 297 9.17 -6.52 8.67
C VAL A 297 8.96 -7.52 7.54
N GLY A 298 7.71 -7.90 7.27
CA GLY A 298 7.30 -8.60 6.07
C GLY A 298 6.67 -9.98 6.25
N GLY A 299 6.50 -10.45 7.48
CA GLY A 299 5.82 -11.71 7.82
C GLY A 299 6.54 -12.98 7.33
N LEU A 300 7.82 -12.89 6.95
CA LEU A 300 8.56 -13.97 6.29
C LEU A 300 8.92 -15.12 7.25
N ARG A 301 8.98 -14.84 8.55
CA ARG A 301 9.29 -15.85 9.59
C ARG A 301 8.01 -16.31 10.32
N GLY A 302 7.01 -15.45 10.42
CA GLY A 302 5.69 -15.69 11.00
C GLY A 302 4.71 -16.24 9.96
N ALA A 303 3.86 -15.38 9.39
CA ALA A 303 2.77 -15.81 8.51
C ALA A 303 3.20 -16.69 7.34
N ALA A 304 4.37 -16.43 6.73
CA ALA A 304 4.88 -17.25 5.62
C ALA A 304 5.23 -18.69 6.05
N THR A 305 5.50 -18.94 7.33
CA THR A 305 5.71 -20.29 7.88
C THR A 305 4.44 -20.90 8.45
N LEU A 306 3.49 -20.08 8.91
CA LEU A 306 2.14 -20.53 9.31
C LEU A 306 1.32 -21.01 8.10
N ALA A 307 1.41 -20.30 6.97
CA ALA A 307 0.66 -20.59 5.76
C ALA A 307 0.79 -22.06 5.27
N PRO A 308 2.01 -22.65 5.12
CA PRO A 308 2.14 -24.04 4.70
C PRO A 308 1.55 -25.03 5.72
N VAL A 309 1.64 -24.75 7.03
CA VAL A 309 1.02 -25.59 8.06
C VAL A 309 -0.51 -25.54 7.96
N LEU A 310 -1.09 -24.36 7.81
CA LEU A 310 -2.53 -24.19 7.60
C LEU A 310 -2.99 -24.86 6.30
N GLN A 311 -2.20 -24.77 5.24
CA GLN A 311 -2.49 -25.43 3.96
C GLN A 311 -2.40 -26.96 4.08
N GLU A 312 -1.48 -27.50 4.87
CA GLU A 312 -1.40 -28.94 5.15
C GLU A 312 -2.62 -29.43 5.95
N LEU A 313 -3.07 -28.64 6.93
CA LEU A 313 -4.20 -28.99 7.80
C LEU A 313 -5.56 -28.90 7.09
N TYR A 314 -5.77 -27.86 6.27
CA TYR A 314 -7.09 -27.54 5.72
C TYR A 314 -7.18 -27.61 4.18
N GLY A 315 -6.05 -27.69 3.48
CA GLY A 315 -5.98 -27.67 2.02
C GLY A 315 -6.05 -26.27 1.40
N GLU A 316 -5.96 -26.22 0.07
CA GLU A 316 -6.19 -24.99 -0.70
C GLU A 316 -7.68 -24.61 -0.67
N ASP A 317 -7.97 -23.31 -0.51
CA ASP A 317 -9.32 -22.79 -0.29
C ASP A 317 -10.05 -23.51 0.86
N GLY A 318 -9.31 -23.97 1.88
CA GLY A 318 -9.84 -24.73 3.01
C GLY A 318 -10.71 -23.89 3.98
N PHE A 319 -10.59 -22.57 3.94
CA PHE A 319 -11.31 -21.65 4.83
C PHE A 319 -12.49 -20.98 4.13
N ALA A 320 -13.56 -20.70 4.88
CA ALA A 320 -14.72 -19.96 4.38
C ALA A 320 -14.36 -18.51 4.04
N PHE A 321 -13.55 -17.90 4.90
CA PHE A 321 -12.88 -16.63 4.66
C PHE A 321 -11.70 -16.45 5.63
N VAL A 322 -10.81 -15.53 5.27
CA VAL A 322 -9.77 -15.00 6.15
C VAL A 322 -10.14 -13.55 6.49
N ILE A 323 -10.02 -13.17 7.75
CA ILE A 323 -10.04 -11.77 8.18
C ILE A 323 -8.75 -11.50 8.94
N ASP A 324 -8.11 -10.38 8.63
CA ASP A 324 -6.86 -9.94 9.25
C ASP A 324 -7.00 -8.49 9.70
N GLU A 325 -5.94 -7.96 10.30
CA GLU A 325 -5.79 -6.54 10.56
C GLU A 325 -6.08 -5.67 9.32
N GLY A 326 -6.22 -4.37 9.54
CA GLY A 326 -6.26 -3.41 8.44
C GLY A 326 -7.25 -2.29 8.67
N THR A 327 -8.23 -2.13 7.79
CA THR A 327 -9.14 -0.99 7.84
C THR A 327 -10.16 -1.12 8.97
N GLY A 328 -10.80 0.02 9.27
CA GLY A 328 -11.88 0.11 10.24
C GLY A 328 -13.07 0.91 9.70
N PHE A 329 -13.76 1.58 10.60
CA PHE A 329 -14.86 2.47 10.29
C PHE A 329 -14.55 3.91 10.73
N GLY A 330 -15.19 4.88 10.09
CA GLY A 330 -15.07 6.28 10.47
C GLY A 330 -16.10 7.15 9.75
N THR A 331 -16.10 8.45 10.04
CA THR A 331 -17.02 9.39 9.41
C THR A 331 -16.38 10.00 8.18
N LYS A 332 -17.09 10.01 7.06
CA LYS A 332 -16.70 10.79 5.86
C LYS A 332 -17.94 11.38 5.22
N PHE A 333 -17.85 12.67 4.86
CA PHE A 333 -18.99 13.42 4.30
C PHE A 333 -20.26 13.36 5.16
N GLY A 334 -20.13 13.33 6.49
CA GLY A 334 -21.24 13.27 7.43
C GLY A 334 -21.90 11.90 7.58
N THR A 335 -21.32 10.84 7.01
CA THR A 335 -21.85 9.48 7.08
C THR A 335 -20.79 8.53 7.62
N ASN A 336 -21.18 7.59 8.47
CA ASN A 336 -20.27 6.54 8.94
C ASN A 336 -20.08 5.52 7.82
N PHE A 337 -18.82 5.23 7.50
CA PHE A 337 -18.43 4.19 6.57
C PHE A 337 -17.51 3.19 7.25
N ALA A 338 -17.83 1.90 7.14
CA ALA A 338 -16.89 0.82 7.38
C ALA A 338 -16.23 0.44 6.06
N MET A 339 -14.93 0.67 5.96
CA MET A 339 -14.17 0.28 4.78
C MET A 339 -13.65 -1.12 5.01
N VAL A 340 -13.96 -2.08 4.13
CA VAL A 340 -13.46 -3.46 4.21
C VAL A 340 -12.40 -3.63 3.13
N GLY A 341 -11.14 -3.85 3.51
CA GLY A 341 -10.06 -4.09 2.55
C GLY A 341 -10.29 -5.38 1.77
N THR A 342 -10.73 -5.27 0.52
CA THR A 342 -10.96 -6.42 -0.38
C THR A 342 -9.77 -6.67 -1.30
N ALA A 343 -8.76 -5.80 -1.27
CA ALA A 343 -7.50 -5.95 -2.00
C ALA A 343 -6.38 -5.22 -1.26
N GLU A 344 -5.14 -5.59 -1.57
CA GLU A 344 -3.92 -4.93 -1.13
C GLU A 344 -3.05 -4.59 -2.33
N LYS A 345 -2.30 -3.50 -2.22
CA LYS A 345 -1.29 -3.16 -3.22
C LYS A 345 -0.14 -4.16 -3.20
N GLY A 346 0.52 -4.31 -4.35
CA GLY A 346 1.83 -4.95 -4.40
C GLY A 346 2.93 -3.99 -3.94
N ALA A 347 4.14 -4.49 -3.74
CA ALA A 347 5.27 -3.69 -3.31
C ALA A 347 6.59 -4.20 -3.93
N THR A 348 7.49 -3.29 -4.29
CA THR A 348 8.84 -3.69 -4.71
C THR A 348 9.88 -2.62 -4.39
N ASN A 349 11.07 -3.05 -3.99
CA ASN A 349 12.24 -2.19 -3.83
C ASN A 349 13.16 -2.40 -5.04
N VAL A 350 13.58 -1.32 -5.69
CA VAL A 350 14.51 -1.37 -6.82
C VAL A 350 15.82 -0.74 -6.42
N GLU A 351 16.90 -1.51 -6.45
CA GLU A 351 18.24 -1.01 -6.23
C GLU A 351 18.83 -0.54 -7.57
N VAL A 352 19.40 0.67 -7.57
CA VAL A 352 20.13 1.17 -8.74
C VAL A 352 21.58 1.48 -8.40
N LYS A 353 22.50 0.83 -9.11
CA LYS A 353 23.94 0.99 -8.97
C LYS A 353 24.55 1.59 -10.24
N VAL A 354 25.29 2.67 -10.08
CA VAL A 354 26.06 3.32 -11.15
C VAL A 354 27.54 3.21 -10.83
N ALA A 355 28.29 2.53 -11.70
CA ALA A 355 29.74 2.45 -11.63
C ALA A 355 30.35 3.10 -12.88
N SER A 356 31.07 4.21 -12.73
CA SER A 356 31.88 4.78 -13.79
C SER A 356 33.30 4.19 -13.78
N ALA A 357 34.03 4.29 -14.88
CA ALA A 357 35.47 4.03 -14.88
C ALA A 357 36.21 4.88 -13.84
N GLY A 358 37.31 4.35 -13.28
CA GLY A 358 38.11 5.02 -12.27
C GLY A 358 39.05 6.09 -12.84
N GLY A 359 39.39 7.09 -12.03
CA GLY A 359 40.28 8.19 -12.41
C GLY A 359 40.94 8.86 -11.20
N HIS A 360 41.86 9.80 -11.46
CA HIS A 360 42.53 10.58 -10.42
C HIS A 360 41.55 11.61 -9.84
N SER A 361 41.34 11.64 -8.52
CA SER A 361 40.32 12.49 -7.88
C SER A 361 40.53 14.00 -8.08
N SER A 362 41.73 14.42 -8.47
CA SER A 362 42.04 15.82 -8.83
C SER A 362 41.82 16.17 -10.31
N LEU A 363 41.42 15.21 -11.14
CA LEU A 363 41.04 15.38 -12.55
C LEU A 363 39.75 14.58 -12.82
N PRO A 364 38.62 14.97 -12.19
CA PRO A 364 37.38 14.26 -12.38
C PRO A 364 36.87 14.39 -13.83
N PRO A 365 36.23 13.35 -14.38
CA PRO A 365 35.49 13.48 -15.63
C PRO A 365 34.30 14.44 -15.46
N ASP A 366 33.77 14.97 -16.57
CA ASP A 366 32.63 15.91 -16.58
C ASP A 366 31.41 15.41 -15.78
N HIS A 367 31.22 14.08 -15.72
CA HIS A 367 30.22 13.43 -14.89
C HIS A 367 30.82 12.26 -14.11
N THR A 368 30.60 12.27 -12.80
CA THR A 368 30.97 11.20 -11.86
C THR A 368 29.75 10.32 -11.56
N SER A 369 29.96 9.13 -10.98
CA SER A 369 28.85 8.25 -10.55
C SER A 369 27.81 8.97 -9.69
N ILE A 370 28.21 9.91 -8.82
CA ILE A 370 27.27 10.68 -7.99
C ILE A 370 26.41 11.64 -8.82
N GLY A 371 27.00 12.30 -9.84
CA GLY A 371 26.24 13.16 -10.75
C GLY A 371 25.27 12.38 -11.64
N MET A 372 25.72 11.21 -12.13
CA MET A 372 24.86 10.31 -12.91
C MET A 372 23.72 9.75 -12.07
N LEU A 373 23.99 9.27 -10.85
CA LEU A 373 22.95 8.79 -9.92
C LEU A 373 21.95 9.90 -9.59
N SER A 374 22.42 11.12 -9.28
CA SER A 374 21.55 12.25 -8.95
C SER A 374 20.65 12.68 -10.12
N ALA A 375 21.21 12.74 -11.34
CA ALA A 375 20.45 13.04 -12.54
C ALA A 375 19.39 11.97 -12.84
N MET A 376 19.72 10.70 -12.61
CA MET A 376 18.78 9.59 -12.76
C MET A 376 17.67 9.63 -11.70
N LEU A 377 17.99 9.92 -10.44
CA LEU A 377 16.98 10.09 -9.38
C LEU A 377 16.02 11.25 -9.72
N THR A 378 16.56 12.38 -10.16
CA THR A 378 15.77 13.54 -10.62
C THR A 378 14.88 13.16 -11.81
N HIS A 379 15.41 12.36 -12.75
CA HIS A 379 14.66 11.88 -13.90
C HIS A 379 13.51 10.95 -13.49
N LEU A 380 13.73 10.04 -12.53
CA LEU A 380 12.68 9.17 -12.00
C LEU A 380 11.59 9.97 -11.28
N GLU A 381 11.97 10.92 -10.43
CA GLU A 381 11.03 11.81 -9.72
C GLU A 381 10.19 12.65 -10.68
N SER A 382 10.82 13.19 -11.73
CA SER A 382 10.15 13.98 -12.77
C SER A 382 9.24 13.14 -13.69
N ASN A 383 9.28 11.81 -13.59
CA ASN A 383 8.52 10.88 -14.43
C ASN A 383 7.72 9.86 -13.58
N PRO A 384 6.75 10.33 -12.76
CA PRO A 384 5.94 9.45 -11.93
C PRO A 384 5.13 8.45 -12.77
N SER A 385 4.80 7.30 -12.18
CA SER A 385 3.97 6.29 -12.83
C SER A 385 2.61 6.86 -13.24
N GLU A 386 2.13 6.45 -14.42
CA GLU A 386 0.78 6.80 -14.84
C GLU A 386 -0.23 6.14 -13.90
N LEU A 387 -1.21 6.91 -13.44
CA LEU A 387 -2.28 6.37 -12.60
C LEU A 387 -3.13 5.39 -13.41
N LYS A 388 -2.95 4.09 -13.18
CA LYS A 388 -3.86 3.07 -13.69
C LYS A 388 -5.06 2.96 -12.75
N PHE A 389 -6.17 3.57 -13.15
CA PHE A 389 -7.44 3.53 -12.43
C PHE A 389 -8.58 3.19 -13.41
N SER A 390 -9.46 2.28 -12.99
CA SER A 390 -10.48 1.70 -13.85
C SER A 390 -11.73 1.34 -13.04
N ARG A 391 -12.82 0.98 -13.72
CA ARG A 391 -14.14 0.73 -13.09
C ARG A 391 -14.20 -0.53 -12.24
N ASP A 392 -13.25 -1.45 -12.44
CA ASP A 392 -13.05 -2.67 -11.66
C ASP A 392 -12.15 -2.46 -10.44
N HIS A 393 -11.56 -1.27 -10.26
CA HIS A 393 -10.74 -0.96 -9.10
C HIS A 393 -11.60 -0.90 -7.82
N PRO A 394 -11.24 -1.56 -6.70
CA PRO A 394 -12.07 -1.56 -5.49
C PRO A 394 -12.36 -0.17 -4.93
N PHE A 395 -11.35 0.73 -4.96
CA PHE A 395 -11.54 2.14 -4.63
C PHE A 395 -12.60 2.85 -5.48
N TYR A 396 -12.80 2.47 -6.75
CA TYR A 396 -13.92 3.00 -7.53
C TYR A 396 -15.27 2.59 -6.94
N GLY A 397 -15.39 1.35 -6.46
CA GLY A 397 -16.53 0.89 -5.67
C GLY A 397 -16.73 1.73 -4.41
N THR A 398 -15.66 2.08 -3.69
CA THR A 398 -15.70 3.02 -2.55
C THR A 398 -16.29 4.37 -2.96
N LEU A 399 -15.80 4.96 -4.06
CA LEU A 399 -16.30 6.25 -4.55
C LEU A 399 -17.78 6.17 -4.95
N GLN A 400 -18.20 5.09 -5.59
CA GLN A 400 -19.61 4.87 -5.93
C GLN A 400 -20.48 4.73 -4.68
N CYS A 401 -20.00 4.04 -3.64
CA CYS A 401 -20.66 3.96 -2.35
C CYS A 401 -20.78 5.33 -1.69
N PHE A 402 -19.71 6.13 -1.67
CA PHE A 402 -19.76 7.49 -1.14
C PHE A 402 -20.77 8.35 -1.92
N ALA A 403 -20.74 8.31 -3.26
CA ALA A 403 -21.69 9.06 -4.08
C ALA A 403 -23.16 8.66 -3.84
N THR A 404 -23.39 7.39 -3.45
CA THR A 404 -24.73 6.84 -3.15
C THR A 404 -25.20 7.19 -1.74
N HIS A 405 -24.36 7.01 -0.73
CA HIS A 405 -24.78 7.00 0.68
C HIS A 405 -24.34 8.22 1.49
N ALA A 406 -23.33 8.98 1.04
CA ALA A 406 -22.86 10.15 1.77
C ALA A 406 -23.91 11.26 1.81
N GLU A 407 -24.15 11.85 2.97
CA GLU A 407 -25.07 12.98 3.13
C GLU A 407 -24.50 14.25 2.51
N ASN A 408 -23.27 14.62 2.88
CA ASN A 408 -22.69 15.93 2.60
C ASN A 408 -21.61 15.91 1.50
N MET A 409 -21.68 14.97 0.55
CA MET A 409 -20.75 14.97 -0.59
C MET A 409 -21.01 16.15 -1.53
N PRO A 410 -19.98 16.91 -1.96
CA PRO A 410 -20.13 17.99 -2.93
C PRO A 410 -20.85 17.54 -4.20
N ALA A 411 -21.87 18.29 -4.63
CA ALA A 411 -22.78 17.88 -5.69
C ALA A 411 -22.07 17.62 -7.03
N ASP A 412 -21.09 18.44 -7.38
CA ASP A 412 -20.33 18.27 -8.63
C ASP A 412 -19.45 17.02 -8.60
N TYR A 413 -18.88 16.69 -7.44
CA TYR A 413 -18.11 15.47 -7.26
C TYR A 413 -19.01 14.23 -7.32
N ARG A 414 -20.18 14.28 -6.66
CA ARG A 414 -21.20 13.22 -6.73
C ARG A 414 -21.65 12.96 -8.17
N LYS A 415 -21.95 14.02 -8.93
CA LYS A 415 -22.31 13.93 -10.37
C LYS A 415 -21.18 13.36 -11.22
N LEU A 416 -19.94 13.73 -10.93
CA LEU A 416 -18.77 13.24 -11.66
C LEU A 416 -18.60 11.73 -11.48
N ILE A 417 -18.76 11.22 -10.26
CA ILE A 417 -18.70 9.78 -9.95
C ILE A 417 -19.85 9.01 -10.62
N ILE A 418 -21.07 9.57 -10.61
CA ILE A 418 -22.20 8.95 -11.30
C ILE A 418 -21.92 8.87 -12.81
N ALA A 419 -21.50 9.97 -13.42
CA ALA A 419 -21.21 10.03 -14.85
C ALA A 419 -20.03 9.13 -15.27
N SER A 420 -19.02 8.92 -14.41
CA SER A 420 -17.88 8.07 -14.72
C SER A 420 -18.26 6.59 -14.89
N ALA A 421 -19.43 6.16 -14.41
CA ALA A 421 -19.90 4.79 -14.58
C ALA A 421 -20.06 4.40 -16.06
N THR A 422 -20.39 5.37 -16.92
CA THR A 422 -20.70 5.14 -18.34
C THR A 422 -19.85 5.98 -19.29
N SER A 423 -19.25 7.08 -18.83
CA SER A 423 -18.47 8.00 -19.66
C SER A 423 -16.98 7.95 -19.35
N ASP A 424 -16.15 7.60 -20.34
CA ASP A 424 -14.68 7.63 -20.21
C ASP A 424 -14.13 9.05 -20.10
N GLY A 425 -14.84 10.05 -20.61
CA GLY A 425 -14.50 11.46 -20.40
C GLY A 425 -14.71 11.89 -18.95
N ALA A 426 -15.80 11.45 -18.31
CA ALA A 426 -16.03 11.67 -16.89
C ALA A 426 -15.04 10.88 -16.03
N MET A 427 -14.69 9.64 -16.41
CA MET A 427 -13.65 8.86 -15.73
C MET A 427 -12.30 9.58 -15.73
N ARG A 428 -11.87 10.14 -16.87
CA ARG A 428 -10.62 10.93 -16.92
C ARG A 428 -10.63 12.14 -15.99
N LYS A 429 -11.74 12.88 -15.94
CA LYS A 429 -11.90 14.00 -15.00
C LYS A 429 -11.92 13.54 -13.54
N LEU A 430 -12.53 12.38 -13.26
CA LEU A 430 -12.51 11.79 -11.92
C LEU A 430 -11.08 11.45 -11.52
N ILE A 431 -10.32 10.80 -12.41
CA ILE A 431 -8.90 10.50 -12.25
C ILE A 431 -8.10 11.78 -11.95
N GLU A 432 -8.30 12.85 -12.71
CA GLU A 432 -7.65 14.14 -12.45
C GLU A 432 -7.98 14.67 -11.04
N SER A 433 -9.24 14.57 -10.61
CA SER A 433 -9.66 15.06 -9.28
C SER A 433 -9.10 14.24 -8.11
N ILE A 434 -8.92 12.92 -8.28
CA ILE A 434 -8.33 12.04 -7.26
C ILE A 434 -6.81 11.91 -7.42
N SER A 435 -6.21 12.43 -8.48
CA SER A 435 -4.77 12.31 -8.73
C SER A 435 -3.90 12.97 -7.66
N GLN A 436 -4.46 13.90 -6.87
CA GLN A 436 -3.80 14.52 -5.71
C GLN A 436 -3.96 13.71 -4.42
N ASP A 437 -4.74 12.62 -4.43
CA ASP A 437 -4.94 11.72 -3.29
C ASP A 437 -3.65 10.91 -3.05
N HIS A 438 -3.17 10.95 -1.80
CA HIS A 438 -1.92 10.34 -1.39
C HIS A 438 -1.98 8.80 -1.47
N LEU A 439 -3.18 8.21 -1.37
CA LEU A 439 -3.42 6.77 -1.54
C LEU A 439 -3.05 6.26 -2.93
N LEU A 440 -2.79 7.15 -3.89
CA LEU A 440 -2.49 6.83 -5.28
C LEU A 440 -1.06 7.18 -5.70
N ARG A 441 -0.22 7.72 -4.80
CA ARG A 441 1.15 8.19 -5.10
C ARG A 441 2.23 7.36 -4.41
N ASN A 442 3.45 7.43 -4.93
CA ASN A 442 4.66 6.88 -4.31
C ASN A 442 5.31 7.93 -3.39
N PHE A 443 6.03 7.49 -2.36
CA PHE A 443 6.71 8.37 -1.39
C PHE A 443 8.18 7.96 -1.21
N ILE A 444 9.05 8.95 -1.00
CA ILE A 444 10.48 8.82 -0.71
C ILE A 444 10.85 9.98 0.24
N GLU A 445 11.73 9.74 1.21
CA GLU A 445 12.34 10.81 2.01
C GLU A 445 13.88 10.76 1.93
N GLN A 446 14.49 9.73 2.51
CA GLN A 446 15.94 9.69 2.73
C GLN A 446 16.69 9.13 1.51
N ALA A 447 17.79 9.77 1.15
CA ALA A 447 18.43 9.68 -0.17
C ALA A 447 19.27 8.42 -0.43
N ALA A 448 18.73 7.24 -0.15
CA ALA A 448 19.33 5.95 -0.47
C ALA A 448 19.11 5.55 -1.95
N ALA A 449 19.98 4.71 -2.50
CA ALA A 449 19.89 4.21 -3.89
C ALA A 449 18.90 3.04 -4.08
N ILE A 450 17.86 2.98 -3.22
CA ILE A 450 16.78 1.98 -3.25
C ILE A 450 15.47 2.74 -3.46
N VAL A 451 14.81 2.51 -4.60
CA VAL A 451 13.52 3.12 -4.96
C VAL A 451 12.39 2.16 -4.59
N ASN A 452 11.62 2.50 -3.56
CA ASN A 452 10.43 1.76 -3.16
C ASN A 452 9.22 2.11 -4.06
N HIS A 453 8.50 1.10 -4.52
CA HIS A 453 7.28 1.23 -5.32
C HIS A 453 6.12 0.52 -4.62
N ARG A 454 4.96 1.19 -4.61
CA ARG A 454 3.66 0.55 -4.39
C ARG A 454 3.00 0.27 -5.74
N ILE A 455 2.59 -0.98 -5.98
CA ILE A 455 2.05 -1.44 -7.27
C ILE A 455 0.52 -1.47 -7.19
N SER A 456 -0.17 -0.78 -8.12
CA SER A 456 -1.63 -0.78 -8.22
C SER A 456 -2.19 -2.18 -8.49
N VAL A 457 -3.37 -2.48 -7.95
CA VAL A 457 -4.09 -3.76 -8.15
C VAL A 457 -4.45 -4.07 -9.60
N THR A 458 -4.32 -3.08 -10.49
CA THR A 458 -4.52 -3.21 -11.95
C THR A 458 -3.20 -3.29 -12.73
N SER A 459 -2.06 -3.49 -12.06
CA SER A 459 -0.72 -3.64 -12.64
C SER A 459 0.01 -4.83 -12.00
N ASN A 460 1.29 -5.04 -12.31
CA ASN A 460 2.09 -6.15 -11.79
C ASN A 460 3.60 -5.85 -11.80
N LEU A 461 4.42 -6.72 -11.20
CA LEU A 461 5.88 -6.57 -11.14
C LEU A 461 6.50 -6.53 -12.53
N LYS A 462 6.01 -7.33 -13.48
CA LYS A 462 6.57 -7.40 -14.84
C LYS A 462 6.47 -6.04 -15.56
N GLU A 463 5.31 -5.39 -15.48
CA GLU A 463 5.11 -4.05 -16.06
C GLU A 463 6.01 -3.01 -15.38
N THR A 464 6.11 -3.05 -14.04
CA THR A 464 6.95 -2.13 -13.26
C THR A 464 8.44 -2.28 -13.63
N LYS A 465 8.94 -3.52 -13.74
CA LYS A 465 10.30 -3.83 -14.21
C LYS A 465 10.53 -3.34 -15.64
N GLY A 466 9.58 -3.59 -16.54
CA GLY A 466 9.65 -3.14 -17.94
C GLY A 466 9.76 -1.60 -18.07
N ARG A 467 9.08 -0.85 -17.19
CA ARG A 467 9.17 0.62 -17.17
C ARG A 467 10.57 1.12 -16.82
N TYR A 468 11.25 0.51 -15.86
CA TYR A 468 12.64 0.87 -15.52
C TYR A 468 13.59 0.65 -16.70
N VAL A 469 13.43 -0.47 -17.41
CA VAL A 469 14.19 -0.75 -18.64
C VAL A 469 13.93 0.35 -19.67
N TRP A 470 12.66 0.71 -19.89
CA TRP A 470 12.29 1.73 -20.87
C TRP A 470 12.85 3.14 -20.52
N LEU A 471 12.69 3.59 -19.29
CA LEU A 471 13.15 4.92 -18.84
C LEU A 471 14.68 5.06 -18.86
N LEU A 472 15.40 4.02 -18.43
CA LEU A 472 16.84 4.10 -18.20
C LEU A 472 17.68 3.69 -19.41
N LYS A 473 17.08 3.09 -20.44
CA LYS A 473 17.82 2.66 -21.63
C LYS A 473 18.46 3.84 -22.38
N ASP A 474 17.71 4.92 -22.59
CA ASP A 474 18.22 6.10 -23.30
C ASP A 474 19.23 6.86 -22.43
N PHE A 475 19.00 6.90 -21.12
CA PHE A 475 19.95 7.43 -20.14
C PHE A 475 21.29 6.66 -20.16
N ALA A 476 21.25 5.32 -20.10
CA ALA A 476 22.46 4.50 -20.19
C ALA A 476 23.22 4.73 -21.50
N SER A 477 22.50 4.87 -22.61
CA SER A 477 23.08 5.17 -23.92
C SER A 477 23.75 6.55 -23.97
N GLN A 478 23.15 7.56 -23.33
CA GLN A 478 23.71 8.92 -23.26
C GLN A 478 25.10 8.97 -22.60
N PHE A 479 25.35 8.10 -21.62
CA PHE A 479 26.61 8.03 -20.87
C PHE A 479 27.54 6.88 -21.30
N ASP A 480 27.19 6.13 -22.36
CA ASP A 480 27.93 4.95 -22.85
C ASP A 480 28.17 3.90 -21.73
N LEU A 481 27.12 3.63 -20.96
CA LEU A 481 27.14 2.64 -19.87
C LEU A 481 26.61 1.29 -20.35
N SER A 482 27.27 0.20 -19.94
CA SER A 482 26.68 -1.13 -20.02
C SER A 482 25.46 -1.21 -19.09
N PHE A 483 24.29 -1.60 -19.60
CA PHE A 483 23.04 -1.62 -18.84
C PHE A 483 22.58 -3.05 -18.61
N THR A 484 22.54 -3.46 -17.35
CA THR A 484 21.92 -4.73 -16.91
C THR A 484 20.72 -4.42 -16.03
N ALA A 485 19.56 -4.98 -16.34
CA ALA A 485 18.34 -4.78 -15.58
C ALA A 485 17.71 -6.14 -15.20
N PHE A 486 17.47 -6.34 -13.91
CA PHE A 486 16.83 -7.53 -13.35
C PHE A 486 17.46 -8.86 -13.79
N GLY A 487 18.78 -8.87 -13.98
CA GLY A 487 19.55 -10.05 -14.41
C GLY A 487 19.72 -10.20 -15.92
N GLU A 488 19.12 -9.33 -16.73
CA GLU A 488 19.22 -9.34 -18.20
C GLU A 488 20.11 -8.19 -18.70
N VAL A 489 20.96 -8.48 -19.68
CA VAL A 489 21.77 -7.46 -20.36
C VAL A 489 20.89 -6.73 -21.38
N ILE A 490 20.68 -5.43 -21.16
CA ILE A 490 19.81 -4.57 -21.97
C ILE A 490 20.61 -3.83 -23.05
N ALA A 491 21.81 -3.36 -22.71
CA ALA A 491 22.70 -2.65 -23.63
C ALA A 491 24.17 -2.85 -23.23
N GLU A 492 25.06 -2.87 -24.21
CA GLU A 492 26.51 -2.86 -23.99
C GLU A 492 27.04 -1.43 -24.09
N GLY A 493 28.04 -1.10 -23.28
CA GLY A 493 28.67 0.21 -23.24
C GLY A 493 30.07 0.13 -22.63
N SER A 494 30.90 1.13 -22.89
CA SER A 494 32.35 1.05 -22.62
C SER A 494 32.86 1.90 -21.44
N LYS A 495 32.04 2.82 -20.92
CA LYS A 495 32.46 3.83 -19.92
C LYS A 495 32.02 3.55 -18.48
N GLY A 496 31.35 2.42 -18.26
CA GLY A 496 30.89 2.02 -16.94
C GLY A 496 29.74 1.03 -17.01
N SER A 497 29.08 0.81 -15.87
CA SER A 497 27.88 -0.01 -15.76
C SER A 497 26.75 0.70 -15.01
N LEU A 498 25.54 0.49 -15.50
CA LEU A 498 24.27 0.73 -14.83
C LEU A 498 23.66 -0.63 -14.52
N THR A 499 23.46 -0.92 -13.24
CA THR A 499 22.75 -2.14 -12.81
C THR A 499 21.48 -1.75 -12.09
N VAL A 500 20.35 -2.27 -12.56
CA VAL A 500 19.05 -2.16 -11.90
C VAL A 500 18.67 -3.55 -11.43
N GLY A 501 18.39 -3.71 -10.14
CA GLY A 501 18.07 -5.00 -9.55
C GLY A 501 17.07 -4.87 -8.41
N LEU A 502 16.81 -5.98 -7.72
CA LEU A 502 16.05 -6.00 -6.47
C LEU A 502 17.06 -6.26 -5.34
N PRO A 503 17.11 -5.47 -4.25
CA PRO A 503 18.09 -5.69 -3.17
C PRO A 503 17.73 -6.89 -2.30
N PHE A 504 16.45 -7.28 -2.29
CA PHE A 504 15.89 -8.40 -1.54
C PHE A 504 15.28 -9.44 -2.49
N HIS A 505 14.82 -10.57 -1.94
CA HIS A 505 14.28 -11.66 -2.74
C HIS A 505 12.90 -11.33 -3.33
N GLN A 506 12.90 -10.85 -4.57
CA GLN A 506 11.73 -10.51 -5.39
C GLN A 506 10.98 -9.22 -4.97
N GLY A 507 9.72 -9.11 -5.40
CA GLY A 507 8.74 -8.11 -5.00
C GLY A 507 7.39 -8.83 -4.78
N LEU A 508 6.42 -8.13 -4.21
CA LEU A 508 5.09 -8.63 -3.91
C LEU A 508 4.11 -8.18 -5.00
N GLU A 509 3.41 -9.12 -5.63
CA GLU A 509 2.31 -8.79 -6.53
C GLU A 509 1.11 -8.24 -5.73
N PRO A 510 0.21 -7.46 -6.35
CA PRO A 510 -1.04 -7.09 -5.68
C PRO A 510 -1.87 -8.31 -5.29
N ALA A 511 -2.57 -8.21 -4.15
CA ALA A 511 -3.41 -9.30 -3.70
C ALA A 511 -4.59 -9.55 -4.65
N PRO A 512 -5.05 -10.80 -4.79
CA PRO A 512 -6.31 -11.08 -5.48
C PRO A 512 -7.47 -10.27 -4.88
N ILE A 513 -8.33 -9.72 -5.75
CA ILE A 513 -9.47 -8.93 -5.31
C ILE A 513 -10.58 -9.86 -4.79
N THR A 514 -10.94 -9.72 -3.52
CA THR A 514 -12.09 -10.39 -2.92
C THR A 514 -13.39 -9.75 -3.44
N PRO A 515 -14.33 -10.53 -4.01
CA PRO A 515 -15.60 -9.99 -4.49
C PRO A 515 -16.48 -9.47 -3.34
N SER A 516 -17.04 -8.27 -3.50
CA SER A 516 -17.91 -7.63 -2.51
C SER A 516 -19.39 -8.03 -2.61
N ASP A 517 -19.73 -9.00 -3.47
CA ASP A 517 -21.12 -9.43 -3.72
C ASP A 517 -21.41 -10.87 -3.24
N LYS A 518 -20.42 -11.54 -2.63
CA LYS A 518 -20.48 -12.94 -2.18
C LYS A 518 -20.86 -13.09 -0.71
N ALA A 519 -21.28 -14.29 -0.34
CA ALA A 519 -21.77 -14.60 1.00
C ALA A 519 -20.81 -14.19 2.14
N PRO A 520 -19.47 -14.40 2.05
CA PRO A 520 -18.56 -13.93 3.10
C PRO A 520 -18.56 -12.41 3.29
N TYR A 521 -18.55 -11.64 2.21
CA TYR A 521 -18.61 -10.17 2.30
C TYR A 521 -19.96 -9.70 2.87
N ARG A 522 -21.06 -10.34 2.47
CA ARG A 522 -22.40 -10.01 2.99
C ARG A 522 -22.53 -10.29 4.48
N LEU A 523 -22.00 -11.43 4.93
CA LEU A 523 -21.97 -11.79 6.35
C LEU A 523 -21.14 -10.78 7.15
N LEU A 524 -19.96 -10.44 6.67
CA LEU A 524 -19.11 -9.42 7.29
C LEU A 524 -19.82 -8.06 7.33
N SER A 525 -20.43 -7.63 6.22
CA SER A 525 -21.17 -6.37 6.11
C SER A 525 -22.33 -6.28 7.11
N GLY A 526 -23.16 -7.33 7.19
CA GLY A 526 -24.26 -7.38 8.14
C GLY A 526 -23.79 -7.42 9.60
N THR A 527 -22.69 -8.12 9.87
CA THR A 527 -22.07 -8.21 11.20
C THR A 527 -21.54 -6.84 11.64
N ILE A 528 -20.80 -6.13 10.79
CA ILE A 528 -20.30 -4.77 11.07
C ILE A 528 -21.45 -3.84 11.45
N LYS A 529 -22.53 -3.84 10.66
CA LYS A 529 -23.72 -3.03 10.93
C LYS A 529 -24.37 -3.39 12.26
N ALA A 530 -24.45 -4.69 12.56
CA ALA A 530 -25.03 -5.18 13.79
C ALA A 530 -24.20 -4.78 15.01
N THR A 531 -22.88 -4.97 14.98
CA THR A 531 -22.00 -4.52 16.05
C THR A 531 -22.08 -3.01 16.25
N PHE A 532 -21.94 -2.23 15.18
CA PHE A 532 -21.99 -0.76 15.25
C PHE A 532 -23.28 -0.26 15.91
N ASN A 533 -24.41 -0.89 15.57
CA ASN A 533 -25.70 -0.57 16.15
C ASN A 533 -25.85 -1.04 17.59
N SER A 534 -25.48 -2.30 17.88
CA SER A 534 -25.63 -2.90 19.21
C SER A 534 -24.83 -2.13 20.25
N HIS A 535 -23.58 -1.80 19.93
CA HIS A 535 -22.69 -1.05 20.84
C HIS A 535 -23.24 0.34 21.19
N ARG A 536 -23.95 0.98 20.25
CA ARG A 536 -24.50 2.34 20.39
C ARG A 536 -26.00 2.39 20.71
N GLY A 537 -26.67 1.24 20.86
CA GLY A 537 -28.13 1.18 21.07
C GLY A 537 -28.96 1.74 19.91
N LEU A 538 -28.44 1.68 18.67
CA LEU A 538 -29.09 2.22 17.48
C LEU A 538 -30.01 1.19 16.81
N VAL A 539 -31.03 1.69 16.10
CA VAL A 539 -31.97 0.86 15.32
C VAL A 539 -31.89 1.26 13.85
N GLY A 540 -32.07 0.28 12.95
CA GLY A 540 -32.11 0.50 11.50
C GLY A 540 -30.79 0.14 10.80
N ALA A 541 -30.83 -0.01 9.48
CA ALA A 541 -29.70 -0.52 8.70
C ALA A 541 -28.79 0.57 8.10
N ASN A 542 -29.10 1.86 8.32
CA ASN A 542 -28.46 2.98 7.62
C ASN A 542 -27.53 3.81 8.50
N ASN A 543 -27.26 3.39 9.75
CA ASN A 543 -26.39 4.13 10.68
C ASN A 543 -24.91 4.08 10.29
N ILE A 544 -24.53 3.06 9.50
CA ILE A 544 -23.21 2.88 8.90
C ILE A 544 -23.36 2.19 7.54
N ALA A 545 -22.60 2.64 6.55
CA ALA A 545 -22.53 2.00 5.24
C ALA A 545 -21.22 1.20 5.12
N VAL A 546 -21.30 -0.04 4.64
CA VAL A 546 -20.12 -0.90 4.44
C VAL A 546 -19.66 -0.81 2.99
N VAL A 547 -18.39 -0.54 2.77
CA VAL A 547 -17.84 -0.25 1.44
C VAL A 547 -16.60 -1.11 1.18
N PRO A 548 -16.39 -1.63 -0.04
CA PRO A 548 -15.13 -2.27 -0.38
C PRO A 548 -14.05 -1.19 -0.37
N GLY A 549 -12.85 -1.54 0.07
CA GLY A 549 -11.69 -0.68 0.15
C GLY A 549 -10.43 -1.36 -0.35
N THR A 550 -9.37 -0.57 -0.52
CA THR A 550 -8.03 -1.07 -0.87
C THR A 550 -7.06 -0.72 0.24
N MET A 551 -6.37 -1.71 0.78
CA MET A 551 -5.32 -1.51 1.76
C MET A 551 -4.04 -1.03 1.07
N PRO A 552 -3.43 0.08 1.54
CA PRO A 552 -2.18 0.59 0.99
C PRO A 552 -0.95 -0.20 1.48
N GLY A 553 -1.00 -0.70 2.72
CA GLY A 553 -0.03 -1.63 3.30
C GLY A 553 -0.41 -3.08 3.02
N ASN A 554 0.54 -3.99 3.25
CA ASN A 554 0.31 -5.42 3.24
C ASN A 554 0.31 -5.90 4.67
N THR A 555 -0.65 -6.76 4.99
CA THR A 555 -0.83 -7.47 6.28
C THR A 555 -0.32 -8.91 6.13
N ASP A 556 -0.34 -9.72 7.19
CA ASP A 556 0.01 -11.14 7.15
C ASP A 556 -0.79 -11.98 6.13
N THR A 557 -1.96 -11.49 5.68
CA THR A 557 -2.66 -12.03 4.49
C THR A 557 -1.77 -12.14 3.24
N ARG A 558 -0.65 -11.40 3.18
CA ARG A 558 0.49 -11.54 2.24
C ARG A 558 0.90 -13.01 1.98
N SER A 559 0.63 -13.88 2.95
CA SER A 559 0.99 -15.31 2.94
C SER A 559 -0.21 -16.25 2.76
N TYR A 560 -1.44 -15.76 2.88
CA TYR A 560 -2.65 -16.59 3.02
C TYR A 560 -3.54 -16.67 1.77
N TRP A 561 -3.11 -16.15 0.62
CA TRP A 561 -3.91 -16.11 -0.61
C TRP A 561 -4.38 -17.48 -1.12
N LYS A 562 -3.72 -18.57 -0.73
CA LYS A 562 -4.12 -19.93 -1.09
C LYS A 562 -5.14 -20.55 -0.12
N LEU A 563 -5.33 -19.97 1.06
CA LEU A 563 -6.15 -20.55 2.12
C LEU A 563 -7.64 -20.24 1.95
N ALA A 564 -7.98 -19.12 1.32
CA ALA A 564 -9.35 -18.76 0.97
C ALA A 564 -9.41 -17.86 -0.27
N SER A 565 -10.47 -18.01 -1.03
CA SER A 565 -10.87 -17.07 -2.10
C SER A 565 -11.47 -15.75 -1.57
N SER A 566 -11.87 -15.72 -0.29
CA SER A 566 -12.40 -14.52 0.37
C SER A 566 -11.49 -14.09 1.52
N ILE A 567 -10.75 -13.00 1.31
CA ILE A 567 -9.79 -12.44 2.28
C ILE A 567 -10.11 -10.97 2.52
N PHE A 568 -10.32 -10.61 3.78
CA PHE A 568 -10.71 -9.27 4.21
C PHE A 568 -9.65 -8.70 5.17
N ARG A 569 -9.30 -7.43 4.99
CA ARG A 569 -8.45 -6.68 5.93
C ARG A 569 -9.37 -5.74 6.68
N TYR A 570 -9.77 -6.12 7.89
CA TYR A 570 -10.75 -5.39 8.69
C TYR A 570 -10.70 -5.83 10.16
N ASN A 571 -10.32 -4.93 11.07
CA ASN A 571 -10.27 -5.22 12.51
C ASN A 571 -11.27 -4.40 13.34
N HIS A 572 -12.27 -3.78 12.69
CA HIS A 572 -13.33 -3.00 13.35
C HIS A 572 -12.83 -1.84 14.23
N GLN A 573 -11.68 -1.26 13.89
CA GLN A 573 -11.20 -0.06 14.58
C GLN A 573 -12.00 1.19 14.20
N ASN A 574 -12.22 2.08 15.18
CA ASN A 574 -12.79 3.41 14.92
C ASN A 574 -11.70 4.38 14.49
N PHE A 575 -11.70 4.87 13.25
CA PHE A 575 -10.75 5.84 12.71
C PHE A 575 -11.21 7.31 12.86
N GLY A 576 -12.35 7.54 13.52
CA GLY A 576 -12.91 8.88 13.72
C GLY A 576 -13.28 9.56 12.39
N ASP A 577 -13.08 10.87 12.30
CA ASP A 577 -13.37 11.65 11.09
C ASP A 577 -12.29 11.49 10.00
N VAL A 578 -11.36 10.56 10.18
CA VAL A 578 -10.13 10.47 9.38
C VAL A 578 -9.98 9.12 8.69
N LEU A 579 -10.94 8.79 7.83
CA LEU A 579 -10.85 7.63 6.92
C LEU A 579 -9.65 7.71 5.95
N ASP A 580 -8.99 8.87 5.83
CA ASP A 580 -7.93 9.15 4.85
C ASP A 580 -6.52 9.33 5.49
N SER A 581 -6.33 9.11 6.79
CA SER A 581 -5.00 9.20 7.44
C SER A 581 -4.67 8.01 8.33
N VAL A 582 -3.40 7.90 8.73
CA VAL A 582 -2.95 6.90 9.71
C VAL A 582 -3.70 7.14 11.03
N PRO A 583 -4.50 6.18 11.51
CA PRO A 583 -5.31 6.36 12.70
C PRO A 583 -4.44 6.31 13.96
N LYS A 584 -4.82 7.12 14.96
CA LYS A 584 -4.42 7.00 16.38
C LYS A 584 -2.92 6.83 16.66
N GLY A 585 -2.07 7.45 15.86
CA GLY A 585 -0.62 7.41 16.08
C GLY A 585 0.05 6.06 15.76
N MET A 586 -0.62 5.18 15.01
CA MET A 586 -0.03 3.94 14.48
C MET A 586 1.30 4.25 13.78
N HIS A 587 2.34 3.48 14.11
CA HIS A 587 3.72 3.62 13.62
C HIS A 587 4.40 4.97 13.94
N THR A 588 3.78 5.83 14.76
CA THR A 588 4.36 7.10 15.21
C THR A 588 4.32 7.22 16.73
N VAL A 589 4.66 8.39 17.26
CA VAL A 589 4.56 8.72 18.69
C VAL A 589 3.09 8.83 19.11
N ASN A 590 2.82 8.56 20.38
CA ASN A 590 1.47 8.69 20.95
C ASN A 590 0.46 7.72 20.32
N GLU A 591 0.88 6.49 20.01
CA GLU A 591 -0.05 5.43 19.62
C GLU A 591 -1.03 5.13 20.77
N TYR A 592 -2.31 4.97 20.44
CA TYR A 592 -3.34 4.61 21.40
C TYR A 592 -4.53 3.89 20.77
N THR A 593 -5.39 3.32 21.61
CA THR A 593 -6.78 2.95 21.23
C THR A 593 -7.75 3.44 22.29
N GLU A 594 -8.92 3.93 21.90
CA GLU A 594 -10.01 4.25 22.84
C GLU A 594 -10.54 2.96 23.45
N ALA A 595 -10.69 2.93 24.78
CA ALA A 595 -11.18 1.75 25.50
C ALA A 595 -12.59 1.34 25.02
N ASP A 596 -13.46 2.32 24.73
CA ASP A 596 -14.80 2.09 24.17
C ASP A 596 -14.74 1.39 22.80
N SER A 597 -13.88 1.88 21.90
CA SER A 597 -13.68 1.25 20.59
C SER A 597 -13.04 -0.14 20.67
N PHE A 598 -12.19 -0.37 21.68
CA PHE A 598 -11.64 -1.70 21.95
C PHE A 598 -12.72 -2.68 22.44
N MET A 599 -13.66 -2.23 23.27
CA MET A 599 -14.84 -3.03 23.64
C MET A 599 -15.72 -3.35 22.43
N GLU A 600 -15.94 -2.37 21.55
CA GLU A 600 -16.69 -2.60 20.30
C GLU A 600 -16.01 -3.62 19.39
N MET A 601 -14.68 -3.63 19.32
CA MET A 601 -13.90 -4.63 18.58
C MET A 601 -14.09 -6.05 19.15
N ILE A 602 -14.12 -6.21 20.48
CA ILE A 602 -14.39 -7.49 21.13
C ILE A 602 -15.82 -7.98 20.80
N GLU A 603 -16.80 -7.07 20.85
CA GLU A 603 -18.18 -7.35 20.42
C GLU A 603 -18.25 -7.77 18.94
N PHE A 604 -17.48 -7.12 18.08
CA PHE A 604 -17.38 -7.45 16.65
C PHE A 604 -16.88 -8.88 16.45
N PHE A 605 -15.73 -9.26 17.01
CA PHE A 605 -15.18 -10.61 16.83
C PHE A 605 -16.11 -11.68 17.40
N THR A 606 -16.73 -11.40 18.55
CA THR A 606 -17.74 -12.29 19.15
C THR A 606 -18.92 -12.50 18.20
N MET A 607 -19.48 -11.42 17.66
CA MET A 607 -20.63 -11.49 16.76
C MET A 607 -20.27 -12.14 15.43
N LEU A 608 -19.08 -11.85 14.89
CA LEU A 608 -18.57 -12.47 13.66
C LEU A 608 -18.48 -13.99 13.81
N ILE A 609 -17.93 -14.47 14.93
CA ILE A 609 -17.86 -15.89 15.26
C ILE A 609 -19.26 -16.51 15.29
N LEU A 610 -20.21 -15.91 16.02
CA LEU A 610 -21.56 -16.45 16.15
C LEU A 610 -22.31 -16.46 14.81
N ASN A 611 -22.21 -15.39 14.01
CA ASN A 611 -22.83 -15.28 12.70
C ASN A 611 -22.21 -16.26 11.69
N ALA A 612 -20.89 -16.42 11.68
CA ALA A 612 -20.21 -17.37 10.80
C ALA A 612 -20.56 -18.83 11.14
N ASP A 613 -20.72 -19.13 12.42
CA ASP A 613 -21.10 -20.46 12.91
C ASP A 613 -22.51 -20.87 12.49
N GLU A 614 -23.48 -19.95 12.55
CA GLU A 614 -24.86 -20.24 12.15
C GLU A 614 -25.12 -20.11 10.64
N SER A 615 -24.18 -19.55 9.88
CA SER A 615 -24.33 -19.36 8.43
C SER A 615 -24.23 -20.68 7.67
N THR A 616 -25.22 -20.90 6.79
CA THR A 616 -25.31 -22.03 5.86
C THR A 616 -24.84 -21.69 4.44
N HIS A 617 -24.44 -20.45 4.20
CA HIS A 617 -24.03 -19.94 2.88
C HIS A 617 -22.51 -19.78 2.73
N LEU A 618 -21.75 -20.18 3.75
CA LEU A 618 -20.29 -20.11 3.83
C LEU A 618 -19.61 -21.46 3.58
#